data_AF-D4LCC8-F1
#
_entry.id   AF-D4LCC8-F1
#
_cell.length_a   1.000
_cell.length_b   1.000
_cell.length_c   1.000
_cell.angle_alpha   90.00
_cell.angle_beta   90.00
_cell.angle_gamma   90.00
#
_symmetry.space_group_name_H-M   'P 1'
#
loop_
_entity.id
_entity.type
_entity.pdbx_description
1 polymer ?
#
loop_
_entity_poly.entity_id
_entity_poly.type
_entity_poly.pdbx_seq_one_letter_code
_entity_poly.pdbx_strand_id
1 'polypeptide(L)'
;MKQTYTLNVAGLQRELPLCPISKTMDIAAFIMLSDVELTVACAKELAARLPEVDVLLTAECKGIPLAYEMARQMGIPYVAARKSVKLYMKNPICVTVQSITTANEQKLYIDEDAVGLLRGKRVAIVDDVISVPGNPLPHW
;
A
#
# COMPACT_ATOMS: atom_id res chain seq x y z
N MET A 1 26.22 -11.87 -11.35
CA MET A 1 25.35 -10.67 -11.26
C MET A 1 23.99 -11.12 -10.76
N LYS A 2 23.35 -10.37 -9.84
CA LYS A 2 21.96 -10.67 -9.48
C LYS A 2 21.08 -10.33 -10.69
N GLN A 3 20.15 -11.21 -11.06
CA GLN A 3 19.18 -10.88 -12.10
C GLN A 3 18.25 -9.79 -11.58
N THR A 4 18.01 -8.77 -12.40
CA THR A 4 17.13 -7.64 -12.08
C THR A 4 16.04 -7.49 -13.12
N TYR A 5 14.95 -6.84 -12.72
CA TYR A 5 13.90 -6.36 -13.60
C TYR A 5 13.94 -4.84 -13.65
N THR A 6 14.04 -4.28 -14.84
CA THR A 6 13.97 -2.83 -15.06
C THR A 6 12.53 -2.37 -15.00
N LEU A 7 12.16 -1.69 -13.91
CA LEU A 7 10.88 -1.01 -13.75
C LEU A 7 10.96 0.41 -14.35
N ASN A 8 9.96 0.77 -15.15
CA ASN A 8 9.70 2.16 -15.55
C ASN A 8 8.33 2.57 -15.01
N VAL A 9 8.29 3.54 -14.08
CA VAL A 9 7.04 3.99 -13.43
C VAL A 9 7.12 5.48 -13.11
N ALA A 10 6.02 6.21 -13.34
CA ALA A 10 5.92 7.65 -13.07
C ALA A 10 7.09 8.49 -13.65
N GLY A 11 7.60 8.09 -14.83
CA GLY A 11 8.73 8.74 -15.48
C GLY A 11 10.11 8.41 -14.90
N LEU A 12 10.20 7.49 -13.94
CA LEU A 12 11.42 7.06 -13.27
C LEU A 12 11.76 5.61 -13.63
N GLN A 13 13.06 5.31 -13.61
CA GLN A 13 13.58 3.95 -13.82
C GLN A 13 14.19 3.41 -12.53
N ARG A 14 13.94 2.12 -12.23
CA ARG A 14 14.53 1.39 -11.09
C ARG A 14 14.89 -0.05 -11.48
N GLU A 15 15.99 -0.56 -10.94
CA GLU A 15 16.39 -1.96 -11.08
C GLU A 15 15.95 -2.75 -9.86
N LEU A 16 14.96 -3.62 -10.04
CA LEU A 16 14.39 -4.41 -8.95
C LEU A 16 15.08 -5.78 -8.89
N PRO A 17 15.54 -6.25 -7.73
CA PRO A 17 16.08 -7.61 -7.62
C PRO A 17 14.96 -8.64 -7.87
N LEU A 18 15.26 -9.66 -8.66
CA LEU A 18 14.38 -10.82 -8.81
C LEU A 18 14.57 -11.78 -7.62
N CYS A 19 13.47 -12.11 -6.96
CA CYS A 19 13.42 -13.00 -5.80
C CYS A 19 12.59 -14.24 -6.13
N PRO A 20 13.16 -15.46 -6.08
CA PRO A 20 12.40 -16.68 -6.31
C PRO A 20 11.42 -16.93 -5.18
N ILE A 21 10.16 -17.17 -5.53
CA ILE A 21 9.11 -17.56 -4.57
C ILE A 21 8.53 -18.96 -4.84
N SER A 22 8.86 -19.55 -5.98
CA SER A 22 8.66 -20.97 -6.26
C SER A 22 9.72 -21.47 -7.24
N LYS A 23 9.65 -22.74 -7.67
CA LYS A 23 10.56 -23.30 -8.68
C LYS A 23 10.40 -22.68 -10.07
N THR A 24 9.27 -22.03 -10.34
CA THR A 24 8.90 -21.54 -11.67
C THR A 24 8.50 -20.07 -11.67
N MET A 25 8.65 -19.36 -10.54
CA MET A 25 8.17 -18.00 -10.39
C MET A 25 9.10 -17.16 -9.52
N ASP A 26 9.55 -16.06 -10.12
CA ASP A 26 10.24 -14.97 -9.43
C ASP A 26 9.30 -13.78 -9.26
N ILE A 27 9.51 -12.99 -8.22
CA ILE A 27 8.92 -11.66 -8.06
C ILE A 27 10.01 -10.60 -8.21
N ALA A 28 9.68 -9.51 -8.90
CA ALA A 28 10.50 -8.30 -8.83
C ALA A 28 10.23 -7.61 -7.50
N ALA A 29 11.23 -7.53 -6.63
CA ALA A 29 11.05 -6.99 -5.28
C ALA A 29 10.95 -5.46 -5.32
N PHE A 30 9.72 -4.96 -5.42
CA PHE A 30 9.43 -3.54 -5.33
C PHE A 30 9.42 -3.10 -3.86
N ILE A 31 10.27 -2.12 -3.54
CA ILE A 31 10.37 -1.51 -2.20
C ILE A 31 10.41 0.00 -2.40
N MET A 32 9.29 0.66 -2.13
CA MET A 32 9.21 2.13 -2.18
C MET A 32 9.75 2.79 -0.90
N LEU A 33 9.81 2.04 0.21
CA LEU A 33 10.25 2.56 1.50
C LEU A 33 11.69 3.10 1.41
N SER A 34 11.86 4.40 1.71
CA SER A 34 13.10 5.20 1.59
C SER A 34 13.40 5.78 0.19
N ASP A 35 12.60 5.47 -0.84
CA ASP A 35 12.72 6.10 -2.15
C ASP A 35 11.76 7.30 -2.26
N VAL A 36 12.24 8.45 -1.78
CA VAL A 36 11.44 9.68 -1.70
C VAL A 36 11.03 10.17 -3.10
N GLU A 37 11.95 10.12 -4.06
CA GLU A 37 11.69 10.58 -5.44
C GLU A 37 10.57 9.75 -6.09
N LEU A 38 10.68 8.42 -5.98
CA LEU A 38 9.67 7.50 -6.48
C LEU A 38 8.32 7.67 -5.77
N THR A 39 8.34 7.88 -4.45
CA THR A 39 7.12 8.11 -3.66
C THR A 39 6.39 9.36 -4.15
N VAL A 40 7.08 10.48 -4.32
CA VAL A 40 6.49 11.75 -4.78
C VAL A 40 5.93 11.63 -6.20
N ALA A 41 6.69 11.01 -7.11
CA ALA A 41 6.28 10.83 -8.49
C ALA A 41 5.05 9.91 -8.60
N CYS A 42 5.06 8.76 -7.92
CA CYS A 42 3.92 7.84 -7.90
C CYS A 42 2.68 8.47 -7.24
N ALA A 43 2.84 9.19 -6.13
CA ALA A 43 1.73 9.86 -5.46
C ALA A 43 1.02 10.86 -6.38
N LYS A 44 1.78 11.65 -7.15
CA LYS A 44 1.24 12.59 -8.13
C LYS A 44 0.42 11.89 -9.21
N GLU A 45 1.00 10.85 -9.82
CA GLU A 45 0.35 10.10 -10.89
C GLU A 45 -0.91 9.35 -10.43
N LEU A 46 -0.89 8.81 -9.21
CA LEU A 46 -2.05 8.12 -8.63
C LEU A 46 -3.15 9.10 -8.21
N ALA A 47 -2.80 10.22 -7.57
CA ALA A 47 -3.76 11.25 -7.17
C ALA A 47 -4.54 11.81 -8.37
N ALA A 48 -3.87 12.00 -9.51
CA ALA A 48 -4.50 12.47 -10.74
C ALA A 48 -5.50 11.47 -11.37
N ARG A 49 -5.45 10.19 -10.98
CA ARG A 49 -6.31 9.12 -11.51
C ARG A 49 -7.45 8.75 -10.57
N LEU A 50 -7.40 9.17 -9.31
CA LEU A 50 -8.45 8.88 -8.36
C LEU A 50 -9.74 9.63 -8.73
N PRO A 51 -10.92 9.01 -8.55
CA PRO A 51 -12.15 9.76 -8.48
C PRO A 51 -12.13 10.65 -7.22
N GLU A 52 -13.18 11.46 -7.05
CA GLU A 52 -13.33 12.26 -5.85
C GLU A 52 -13.46 11.35 -4.60
N VAL A 53 -12.55 11.55 -3.64
CA VAL A 53 -12.44 10.78 -2.40
C VAL A 53 -12.22 11.72 -1.21
N ASP A 54 -12.67 11.31 -0.03
CA ASP A 54 -12.61 12.15 1.16
C ASP A 54 -11.46 11.77 2.10
N VAL A 55 -10.97 10.53 2.03
CA VAL A 55 -9.95 9.99 2.92
C VAL A 55 -9.22 8.82 2.27
N LEU A 56 -7.91 8.71 2.52
CA LEU A 56 -7.10 7.57 2.10
C LEU A 56 -6.97 6.55 3.25
N LEU A 57 -6.89 5.27 2.92
CA LEU A 57 -6.63 4.17 3.85
C LEU A 57 -5.47 3.32 3.35
N THR A 58 -4.48 3.04 4.20
CA THR A 58 -3.35 2.16 3.90
C THR A 58 -3.14 1.14 5.01
N ALA A 59 -2.50 0.02 4.70
CA ALA A 59 -1.96 -0.91 5.69
C ALA A 59 -0.53 -0.53 6.10
N GLU A 60 -0.17 -0.81 7.36
CA GLU A 60 1.21 -0.67 7.85
C GLU A 60 2.14 -1.75 7.23
N CYS A 61 3.39 -1.44 6.88
CA CYS A 61 4.10 -0.16 6.98
C CYS A 61 4.40 0.44 5.60
N LYS A 62 4.53 -0.40 4.56
CA LYS A 62 5.14 0.00 3.29
C LYS A 62 4.30 0.98 2.49
N GLY A 63 2.97 0.91 2.56
CA GLY A 63 2.08 1.88 1.91
C GLY A 63 2.00 3.24 2.61
N ILE A 64 2.51 3.37 3.85
CA ILE A 64 2.40 4.63 4.63
C ILE A 64 3.04 5.84 3.93
N PRO A 65 4.29 5.78 3.41
CA PRO A 65 4.89 6.90 2.70
C PRO A 65 4.06 7.36 1.49
N LEU A 66 3.52 6.42 0.72
CA LEU A 66 2.70 6.71 -0.45
C LEU A 66 1.38 7.37 -0.06
N ALA A 67 0.67 6.79 0.91
CA ALA A 67 -0.60 7.35 1.39
C ALA A 67 -0.42 8.74 2.02
N TYR A 68 0.65 8.94 2.81
CA TYR A 68 1.00 10.25 3.36
C TYR A 68 1.24 11.27 2.24
N GLU A 69 2.06 10.93 1.26
CA GLU A 69 2.43 11.86 0.19
C GLU A 69 1.24 12.18 -0.72
N MET A 70 0.39 11.19 -1.02
CA MET A 70 -0.88 11.43 -1.73
C MET A 70 -1.81 12.34 -0.92
N ALA A 71 -2.01 12.06 0.36
CA ALA A 71 -2.82 12.90 1.26
C ALA A 71 -2.33 14.35 1.30
N ARG A 72 -1.00 14.54 1.39
CA ARG A 72 -0.35 15.85 1.38
C ARG A 72 -0.61 16.62 0.08
N GLN A 73 -0.52 15.94 -1.07
CA GLN A 73 -0.75 16.56 -2.38
C GLN A 73 -2.24 16.85 -2.64
N MET A 74 -3.13 15.98 -2.17
CA MET A 74 -4.58 16.10 -2.36
C MET A 74 -5.26 17.02 -1.33
N GLY A 75 -4.60 17.31 -0.21
CA GLY A 75 -5.18 18.12 0.87
C GLY A 75 -6.27 17.40 1.67
N ILE A 76 -6.23 16.06 1.74
CA ILE A 76 -7.21 15.22 2.45
C ILE A 76 -6.52 14.36 3.52
N PRO A 77 -7.24 13.88 4.56
CA PRO A 77 -6.64 13.01 5.57
C PRO A 77 -6.32 11.60 5.04
N TYR A 78 -5.47 10.88 5.77
CA TYR A 78 -5.27 9.44 5.60
C TYR A 78 -5.30 8.69 6.93
N VAL A 79 -5.64 7.41 6.87
CA VAL A 79 -5.63 6.46 7.98
C VAL A 79 -4.64 5.34 7.67
N ALA A 80 -3.82 4.98 8.65
CA ALA A 80 -2.92 3.82 8.57
C ALA A 80 -3.40 2.71 9.51
N ALA A 81 -3.89 1.61 8.94
CA ALA A 81 -4.23 0.41 9.69
C ALA A 81 -2.97 -0.26 10.25
N ARG A 82 -3.03 -0.71 11.50
CA ARG A 82 -1.88 -1.24 12.24
C ARG A 82 -1.86 -2.76 12.25
N LYS A 83 -0.68 -3.36 12.31
CA LYS A 83 -0.52 -4.83 12.43
C LYS A 83 -0.67 -5.38 13.85
N SER A 84 -0.68 -4.48 14.84
CA SER A 84 -0.93 -4.82 16.24
C SER A 84 -1.56 -3.63 16.96
N VAL A 85 -2.36 -3.92 17.99
CA VAL A 85 -2.93 -2.92 18.89
C VAL A 85 -1.81 -2.13 19.55
N LYS A 86 -1.93 -0.81 19.59
CA LYS A 86 -0.98 0.09 20.27
C LYS A 86 -1.62 0.63 21.54
N LEU A 87 -0.78 0.98 22.53
CA LEU A 87 -1.20 1.47 23.85
C LEU A 87 -2.14 2.67 23.81
N TYR A 88 -2.03 3.51 22.77
CA TYR A 88 -2.85 4.71 22.59
C TYR A 88 -4.17 4.47 21.83
N MET A 89 -4.38 3.26 21.29
CA MET A 89 -5.59 2.95 20.53
C MET A 89 -6.77 2.77 21.47
N LYS A 90 -7.87 3.48 21.18
CA LYS A 90 -9.14 3.36 21.92
C LYS A 90 -10.11 2.51 21.14
N ASN A 91 -10.73 1.54 21.81
CA ASN A 91 -11.76 0.65 21.25
C ASN A 91 -11.43 0.11 19.83
N PRO A 92 -10.25 -0.50 19.63
CA PRO A 92 -9.83 -0.91 18.29
C PRO A 92 -10.73 -1.99 17.71
N ILE A 93 -11.15 -1.80 16.45
CA ILE A 93 -11.75 -2.86 15.65
C ILE A 93 -10.66 -3.57 14.84
N CYS A 94 -10.88 -4.83 14.53
CA CYS A 94 -9.90 -5.63 13.81
C CYS A 94 -10.52 -6.49 12.72
N VAL A 95 -9.73 -6.75 11.69
CA VAL A 95 -10.01 -7.77 10.69
C VAL A 95 -8.82 -8.72 10.58
N THR A 96 -9.13 -10.00 10.48
CA THR A 96 -8.17 -11.04 10.18
C THR A 96 -8.04 -11.18 8.67
N VAL A 97 -6.81 -11.15 8.15
CA VAL A 97 -6.51 -11.28 6.71
C VAL A 97 -5.49 -12.38 6.49
N GLN A 98 -5.68 -13.13 5.40
CA GLN A 98 -4.72 -14.13 4.97
C GLN A 98 -3.83 -13.53 3.87
N SER A 99 -2.57 -13.33 4.19
CA SER A 99 -1.57 -12.77 3.27
C SER A 99 -1.05 -13.85 2.33
N ILE A 100 -0.86 -13.50 1.05
CA ILE A 100 -0.28 -14.38 0.04
C ILE A 100 1.22 -14.57 0.29
N THR A 101 1.90 -13.51 0.72
CA THR A 101 3.38 -13.45 0.78
C THR A 101 3.95 -13.78 2.16
N THR A 102 3.10 -14.05 3.16
CA THR A 102 3.55 -14.44 4.50
C THR A 102 2.79 -15.66 4.98
N ALA A 103 3.50 -16.63 5.55
CA ALA A 103 2.92 -17.91 5.97
C ALA A 103 1.85 -17.80 7.09
N ASN A 104 1.82 -16.68 7.82
CA ASN A 104 0.98 -16.51 8.99
C ASN A 104 -0.22 -15.59 8.71
N GLU A 105 -1.32 -15.90 9.39
CA GLU A 105 -2.46 -15.00 9.55
C GLU A 105 -2.00 -13.62 10.01
N GLN A 106 -2.50 -12.57 9.36
CA GLN A 106 -2.25 -11.19 9.77
C GLN A 106 -3.53 -10.56 10.29
N LYS A 107 -3.40 -9.58 11.18
CA LYS A 107 -4.51 -8.76 11.66
C LYS A 107 -4.25 -7.31 11.33
N LEU A 108 -5.29 -6.61 10.92
CA LEU A 108 -5.28 -5.17 10.73
C LEU A 108 -6.23 -4.52 11.73
N TYR A 109 -5.74 -3.47 12.37
CA TYR A 109 -6.44 -2.75 13.42
C TYR A 109 -6.59 -1.27 13.06
N ILE A 110 -7.76 -0.71 13.37
CA ILE A 110 -7.99 0.75 13.41
C ILE A 110 -8.75 1.08 14.69
N ASP A 111 -8.51 2.25 15.26
CA ASP A 111 -9.17 2.71 16.49
C ASP A 111 -10.40 3.58 16.19
N GLU A 112 -11.10 3.99 17.25
CA GLU A 112 -12.33 4.77 17.13
C GLU A 112 -12.15 6.10 16.41
N ASP A 113 -11.01 6.78 16.60
CA ASP A 113 -10.69 8.05 15.94
C ASP A 113 -10.55 7.82 14.42
N ALA A 114 -9.81 6.78 14.01
CA ALA A 114 -9.73 6.35 12.62
C ALA A 114 -11.10 5.95 12.04
N VAL A 115 -11.95 5.25 12.80
CA VAL A 115 -13.32 4.93 12.37
C VAL A 115 -14.14 6.20 12.14
N GLY A 116 -13.96 7.23 12.98
CA GLY A 116 -14.58 8.55 12.80
C GLY A 116 -14.20 9.23 11.49
N LEU A 117 -12.94 9.09 11.07
CA LEU A 117 -12.45 9.62 9.78
C LEU A 117 -12.99 8.85 8.56
N LEU A 118 -13.39 7.59 8.73
CA LEU A 118 -13.81 6.72 7.63
C LEU A 118 -15.34 6.63 7.47
N ARG A 119 -16.11 6.79 8.55
CA ARG A 119 -17.55 6.52 8.55
C ARG A 119 -18.30 7.47 7.59
N GLY A 120 -19.01 6.87 6.63
CA GLY A 120 -19.81 7.62 5.64
C GLY A 120 -18.98 8.40 4.61
N LYS A 121 -17.68 8.11 4.50
CA LYS A 121 -16.76 8.75 3.55
C LYS A 121 -16.48 7.88 2.34
N ARG A 122 -16.11 8.51 1.23
CA ARG A 122 -15.52 7.84 0.07
C ARG A 122 -14.05 7.57 0.38
N VAL A 123 -13.73 6.29 0.59
CA VAL A 123 -12.40 5.84 1.01
C VAL A 123 -11.66 5.29 -0.20
N ALA A 124 -10.46 5.81 -0.49
CA ALA A 124 -9.51 5.15 -1.40
C ALA A 124 -8.52 4.31 -0.59
N ILE A 125 -8.42 3.02 -0.94
CA ILE A 125 -7.37 2.14 -0.40
C ILE A 125 -6.11 2.33 -1.25
N VAL A 126 -5.00 2.60 -0.59
CA VAL A 126 -3.71 2.87 -1.22
C VAL A 126 -2.67 1.93 -0.62
N ASP A 127 -1.87 1.29 -1.46
CA ASP A 127 -0.72 0.49 -1.06
C ASP A 127 0.38 0.53 -2.13
N ASP A 128 1.61 0.15 -1.77
CA ASP A 128 2.75 0.16 -2.69
C ASP A 128 2.67 -0.96 -3.74
N VAL A 129 2.16 -2.13 -3.36
CA VAL A 129 1.97 -3.30 -4.23
C VAL A 129 0.66 -4.00 -3.89
N ILE A 130 -0.18 -4.22 -4.91
CA ILE A 130 -1.35 -5.10 -4.81
C ILE A 130 -1.01 -6.39 -5.54
N SER A 131 -1.00 -7.50 -4.80
CA SER A 131 -0.88 -8.85 -5.39
C SER A 131 -2.21 -9.57 -5.35
N VAL A 132 -2.58 -10.18 -6.47
CA VAL A 132 -3.76 -11.05 -6.56
C VAL A 132 -3.32 -12.51 -6.48
N PRO A 133 -4.05 -13.39 -5.77
CA PRO A 133 -3.73 -14.80 -5.77
C PRO A 133 -4.11 -15.38 -7.14
N GLY A 134 -3.13 -15.76 -7.95
CA GLY A 134 -3.21 -16.77 -9.02
C GLY A 134 -4.19 -16.56 -10.18
N ASN A 135 -5.08 -15.57 -10.15
CA ASN A 135 -5.96 -15.27 -11.26
C ASN A 135 -5.48 -13.97 -11.94
N PRO A 136 -5.05 -14.02 -13.22
CA PRO A 136 -4.71 -12.81 -13.93
C PRO A 136 -5.93 -11.90 -13.93
N LEU A 137 -5.79 -10.68 -13.42
CA LEU A 137 -6.82 -9.67 -13.59
C LEU A 137 -7.06 -9.50 -15.10
N PRO A 138 -8.32 -9.34 -15.55
CA PRO A 138 -8.57 -8.98 -16.94
C PRO A 138 -7.82 -7.67 -17.20
N HIS A 139 -7.09 -7.67 -18.32
CA HIS A 139 -6.34 -6.52 -18.83
C HIS A 139 -7.15 -5.24 -18.65
N TRP A 140 -6.63 -4.30 -17.86
CA TRP A 140 -7.07 -2.91 -17.81
C TRP A 140 -6.19 -2.07 -18.73
#